data_AF-A0A7J5C2M3-F1
#
_entry.id   AF-A0A7J5C2M3-F1
#
_cell.length_a   1.000
_cell.length_b   1.000
_cell.length_c   1.000
_cell.angle_alpha   90.00
_cell.angle_beta   90.00
_cell.angle_gamma   90.00
#
_symmetry.space_group_name_H-M   'P 1'
#
loop_
_entity.id
_entity.type
_entity.pdbx_description
1 polymer ?
#
loop_
_entity_poly.entity_id
_entity_poly.type
_entity_poly.pdbx_seq_one_letter_code
_entity_poly.pdbx_strand_id
1 'polypeptide(L)'
;MAEDAVRQEFPEAPRAAPQRVRAVADQLIRARIADRLGPLLLAAYALLSALGLGAAGLSVLHRGPENLGQQLGGSALARPVAFVTDLGVLLIGLFALVLLGAGLFAYRSAAIRMVGVLWELATFWPRAAHPLAAPCYGERAVPDLTRRIGHLVAGGDAVVLSGQSHGSVLAAAAVLQLPESSRARVALLTYGTPLGRLYSRVFPAHVGPEVLREVGARLDWRWINLWRQTDPVGGPVFGADTGATDDPAAHVDRRARDPAGLLIPPGDTVPPKIGGHRFAPDDNLQRAAGELVRRLHPPGGDDGFRG
;
A
#
# COMPACT_ATOMS: atom_id res chain seq x y z
N MET A 1 17.52 -13.41 15.01
CA MET A 1 16.96 -13.29 13.63
C MET A 1 16.84 -11.84 13.16
N ALA A 2 16.02 -10.98 13.79
CA ALA A 2 15.86 -9.59 13.33
C ALA A 2 17.07 -8.70 13.64
N GLU A 3 17.64 -8.80 14.85
CA GLU A 3 18.89 -8.09 15.18
C GLU A 3 20.06 -8.57 14.31
N ASP A 4 20.10 -9.85 13.92
CA ASP A 4 21.12 -10.38 13.01
C ASP A 4 21.00 -9.79 11.61
N ALA A 5 19.77 -9.63 11.10
CA ALA A 5 19.52 -8.95 9.84
C ALA A 5 19.99 -7.49 9.88
N VAL A 6 19.78 -6.79 11.01
CA VAL A 6 20.32 -5.43 11.22
C VAL A 6 21.85 -5.46 11.22
N ARG A 7 22.49 -6.42 11.90
CA ARG A 7 23.96 -6.54 11.91
C ARG A 7 24.56 -6.86 10.55
N GLN A 8 23.84 -7.61 9.71
CA GLN A 8 24.24 -7.89 8.33
C GLN A 8 24.09 -6.66 7.43
N GLU A 9 23.04 -5.86 7.63
CA GLU A 9 22.76 -4.68 6.81
C GLU A 9 23.62 -3.46 7.19
N PHE A 10 24.00 -3.34 8.47
CA PHE A 10 24.74 -2.21 9.02
C PHE A 10 26.11 -2.67 9.56
N PRO A 11 27.19 -2.52 8.78
CA PRO A 11 28.55 -2.88 9.21
C PRO A 11 28.99 -2.17 10.50
N GLU A 12 28.45 -0.98 10.76
CA GLU A 12 28.70 -0.20 11.97
C GLU A 12 27.94 -0.68 13.21
N ALA A 13 27.04 -1.67 13.10
CA ALA A 13 26.22 -2.17 14.21
C ALA A 13 27.01 -2.52 15.49
N PRO A 14 28.24 -3.08 15.45
CA PRO A 14 29.02 -3.33 16.66
C PRO A 14 29.41 -2.06 17.45
N ARG A 15 29.46 -0.90 16.77
CA ARG A 15 29.80 0.40 17.38
C ARG A 15 28.56 1.19 17.81
N ALA A 16 27.37 0.77 17.38
CA ALA A 16 26.13 1.44 17.71
C ALA A 16 25.62 1.03 19.10
N ALA A 17 24.86 1.92 19.76
CA ALA A 17 24.22 1.59 21.02
C ALA A 17 23.29 0.36 20.85
N PRO A 18 23.31 -0.64 21.75
CA PRO A 18 22.47 -1.85 21.62
C PRO A 18 20.97 -1.53 21.51
N GLN A 19 20.51 -0.49 22.21
CA GLN A 19 19.13 0.00 22.14
C GLN A 19 18.75 0.45 20.73
N ARG A 20 19.70 1.00 19.97
CA ARG A 20 19.48 1.47 18.61
C ARG A 20 19.29 0.31 17.64
N VAL A 21 20.13 -0.72 17.75
CA VAL A 21 20.00 -1.95 16.97
C VAL A 21 18.64 -2.60 17.24
N ARG A 22 18.24 -2.68 18.52
CA ARG A 22 16.94 -3.24 18.93
C ARG A 22 15.76 -2.42 18.39
N ALA A 23 15.83 -1.10 18.43
CA ALA A 23 14.78 -0.24 17.88
C ALA A 23 14.55 -0.45 16.38
N VAL A 24 15.62 -0.64 15.59
CA VAL A 24 15.51 -0.97 14.17
C VAL A 24 14.95 -2.39 13.98
N ALA A 25 15.44 -3.36 14.76
CA ALA A 25 14.95 -4.74 14.71
C ALA A 25 13.45 -4.82 15.05
N ASP A 26 12.97 -4.07 16.04
CA ASP A 26 11.56 -4.00 16.41
C ASP A 26 10.71 -3.43 15.27
N GLN A 27 11.21 -2.41 14.56
CA GLN A 27 10.50 -1.86 13.40
C GLN A 27 10.46 -2.85 12.23
N LEU A 28 11.55 -3.58 11.97
CA LEU A 28 11.56 -4.65 10.98
C LEU A 28 10.56 -5.75 11.34
N ILE A 29 10.48 -6.15 12.61
CA ILE A 29 9.50 -7.13 13.09
C ILE A 29 8.08 -6.62 12.86
N ARG A 30 7.77 -5.39 13.27
CA ARG A 30 6.45 -4.78 13.07
C ARG A 30 6.06 -4.74 11.60
N ALA A 31 6.98 -4.36 10.72
CA ALA A 31 6.74 -4.32 9.28
C ALA A 31 6.47 -5.72 8.70
N ARG A 32 7.24 -6.74 9.11
CA ARG A 32 7.03 -8.13 8.69
C ARG A 32 5.71 -8.72 9.20
N ILE A 33 5.35 -8.40 10.45
CA ILE A 33 4.08 -8.83 11.04
C ILE A 33 2.91 -8.23 10.27
N ALA A 34 2.96 -6.93 9.96
CA ALA A 34 1.91 -6.26 9.19
C ALA A 34 1.72 -6.91 7.81
N ASP A 35 2.81 -7.25 7.12
CA ASP A 35 2.79 -7.89 5.80
C ASP A 35 2.13 -9.29 5.82
N ARG A 36 2.38 -10.08 6.88
CA ARG A 36 1.85 -11.46 6.99
C ARG A 36 0.45 -11.53 7.59
N LEU A 37 0.19 -10.80 8.67
CA LEU A 37 -1.07 -10.90 9.40
C LEU A 37 -2.18 -10.04 8.79
N GLY A 38 -1.85 -8.94 8.11
CA GLY A 38 -2.86 -8.05 7.52
C GLY A 38 -3.85 -8.79 6.60
N PRO A 39 -3.38 -9.52 5.58
CA PRO A 39 -4.27 -10.27 4.68
C PRO A 39 -5.05 -11.38 5.38
N LEU A 40 -4.43 -12.09 6.33
CA LEU A 40 -5.08 -13.17 7.07
C LEU A 40 -6.21 -12.65 7.96
N LEU A 41 -5.99 -11.52 8.65
CA LEU A 41 -7.01 -10.89 9.47
C LEU A 41 -8.17 -10.35 8.62
N LEU A 42 -7.87 -9.77 7.45
CA LEU A 42 -8.90 -9.32 6.52
C LEU A 42 -9.73 -10.49 5.97
N ALA A 43 -9.07 -11.58 5.55
CA ALA A 43 -9.73 -12.78 5.05
C ALA A 43 -10.57 -13.47 6.14
N ALA A 44 -10.03 -13.58 7.35
CA ALA A 44 -10.75 -14.12 8.50
C ALA A 44 -11.98 -13.26 8.83
N TYR A 45 -11.82 -11.93 8.85
CA TYR A 45 -12.94 -11.01 9.07
C TYR A 45 -14.01 -11.12 7.98
N ALA A 46 -13.62 -11.17 6.70
CA ALA A 46 -14.55 -11.31 5.58
C ALA A 46 -15.32 -12.64 5.65
N LEU A 47 -14.62 -13.74 5.94
CA LEU A 47 -15.22 -15.06 6.13
C LEU A 47 -16.21 -15.06 7.30
N LEU A 48 -15.79 -14.56 8.46
CA LEU A 48 -16.64 -14.48 9.64
C LEU A 48 -17.86 -13.58 9.41
N SER A 49 -17.68 -12.46 8.70
CA SER A 49 -18.78 -11.56 8.33
C SER A 49 -19.77 -12.23 7.37
N ALA A 50 -19.29 -12.96 6.37
CA ALA A 50 -20.13 -13.71 5.44
C ALA A 50 -20.91 -14.83 6.14
N LEU A 51 -20.26 -15.57 7.04
CA LEU A 51 -20.90 -16.61 7.85
C LEU A 51 -21.95 -16.01 8.79
N GLY A 52 -21.63 -14.91 9.47
CA GLY A 52 -22.58 -14.20 10.34
C GLY A 52 -23.78 -13.67 9.58
N LEU A 53 -23.56 -13.04 8.42
CA LEU A 53 -24.63 -12.52 7.57
C LEU A 53 -25.50 -13.65 6.99
N GLY A 54 -24.89 -14.76 6.58
CA GLY A 54 -25.59 -15.95 6.10
C GLY A 54 -26.45 -16.59 7.18
N ALA A 55 -25.92 -16.73 8.41
CA ALA A 55 -26.67 -17.23 9.55
C ALA A 55 -27.84 -16.31 9.92
N ALA A 56 -27.63 -15.00 9.93
CA ALA A 56 -28.69 -14.01 10.17
C ALA A 56 -29.77 -14.07 9.08
N GLY A 57 -29.40 -14.15 7.80
CA GLY A 57 -30.33 -14.27 6.68
C GLY A 57 -31.16 -15.56 6.74
N LEU A 58 -30.54 -16.69 7.06
CA LEU A 58 -31.23 -17.96 7.27
C LEU A 58 -32.22 -17.89 8.45
N SER A 59 -31.83 -17.20 9.52
CA SER A 59 -32.71 -16.98 10.69
C SER A 59 -33.95 -16.16 10.32
N VAL A 60 -33.79 -15.08 9.55
CA VAL A 60 -34.93 -14.28 9.04
C VAL A 60 -35.88 -15.12 8.18
N LEU A 61 -35.34 -16.03 7.37
CA LEU A 61 -36.11 -16.96 6.54
C LEU A 61 -36.71 -18.13 7.32
N HIS A 62 -36.66 -18.11 8.65
CA HIS A 62 -37.11 -19.19 9.55
C HIS A 62 -36.43 -20.54 9.27
N ARG A 63 -35.27 -20.53 8.59
CA ARG A 63 -34.39 -21.68 8.33
C ARG A 63 -33.06 -21.52 9.05
N GLY A 64 -33.07 -20.85 10.19
CA GLY A 64 -31.90 -20.61 11.01
C GLY A 64 -31.23 -21.93 11.44
N PRO A 65 -29.94 -21.88 11.83
CA PRO A 65 -29.18 -23.06 12.23
C PRO A 65 -29.84 -23.87 13.36
N GLU A 66 -30.58 -23.22 14.26
CA GLU A 66 -31.39 -23.89 15.29
C GLU A 66 -32.53 -24.75 14.70
N ASN A 67 -33.27 -24.23 13.72
CA ASN A 67 -34.35 -24.96 13.04
C ASN A 67 -33.81 -26.13 12.19
N LEU A 68 -32.63 -25.96 11.58
CA LEU A 68 -31.94 -27.05 10.86
C LEU A 68 -31.43 -28.13 11.83
N GLY A 69 -30.89 -27.73 13.00
CA GLY A 69 -30.51 -28.65 14.06
C GLY A 69 -31.68 -29.46 14.60
N GLN A 70 -32.85 -28.82 14.75
CA GLN A 70 -34.10 -29.52 15.11
C GLN A 70 -34.54 -30.52 14.05
N GLN A 71 -34.46 -30.17 12.76
CA GLN A 71 -34.87 -31.05 11.66
C GLN A 71 -33.95 -32.27 11.48
N LEU A 72 -32.64 -32.11 11.70
CA LEU A 72 -31.64 -33.16 11.42
C LEU A 72 -31.38 -34.10 12.60
N GLY A 73 -31.58 -33.67 13.84
CA GLY A 73 -31.37 -34.55 15.01
C GLY A 73 -32.09 -34.10 16.28
N GLY A 74 -33.21 -33.39 16.14
CA GLY A 74 -34.07 -33.01 17.27
C GLY A 74 -33.41 -32.06 18.26
N SER A 75 -33.96 -32.00 19.48
CA SER A 75 -33.50 -31.08 20.54
C SER A 75 -32.07 -31.31 21.00
N ALA A 76 -31.53 -32.52 20.78
CA ALA A 76 -30.17 -32.90 21.16
C ALA A 76 -29.09 -32.20 20.31
N LEU A 77 -29.35 -31.97 19.01
CA LEU A 77 -28.47 -31.20 18.14
C LEU A 77 -28.83 -29.72 18.07
N ALA A 78 -30.10 -29.37 18.24
CA ALA A 78 -30.54 -27.97 18.19
C ALA A 78 -29.87 -27.08 19.25
N ARG A 79 -29.78 -27.53 20.50
CA ARG A 79 -29.16 -26.77 21.60
C ARG A 79 -27.68 -26.45 21.40
N PRO A 80 -26.79 -27.42 21.08
CA PRO A 80 -25.38 -27.11 20.83
C PRO A 80 -25.20 -26.27 19.55
N VAL A 81 -26.02 -26.46 18.52
CA VAL A 81 -25.96 -25.65 17.29
C VAL A 81 -26.37 -24.19 17.56
N ALA A 82 -27.44 -23.97 18.33
CA ALA A 82 -27.85 -22.64 18.77
C ALA A 82 -26.75 -21.98 19.62
N PHE A 83 -26.18 -22.71 20.59
CA PHE A 83 -25.09 -22.20 21.43
C PHE A 83 -23.86 -21.79 20.62
N VAL A 84 -23.41 -22.61 19.68
CA VAL A 84 -22.26 -22.30 18.81
C VAL A 84 -22.57 -21.10 17.90
N THR A 85 -23.80 -21.00 17.40
CA THR A 85 -24.23 -19.87 16.56
C THR A 85 -24.25 -18.57 17.37
N ASP A 86 -24.87 -18.58 18.55
CA ASP A 86 -24.97 -17.41 19.42
C ASP A 86 -23.60 -16.97 19.92
N LEU A 87 -22.74 -17.92 20.32
CA LEU A 87 -21.35 -17.65 20.69
C LEU A 87 -20.58 -17.08 19.50
N GLY A 88 -20.78 -17.61 18.29
CA GLY A 88 -20.20 -17.08 17.07
C GLY A 88 -20.62 -15.63 16.79
N VAL A 89 -21.91 -15.32 16.89
CA VAL A 89 -22.44 -13.96 16.73
C VAL A 89 -21.88 -13.01 17.79
N LEU A 90 -21.81 -13.45 19.06
CA LEU A 90 -21.22 -12.69 20.15
C LEU A 90 -19.73 -12.42 19.93
N LEU A 91 -18.96 -13.41 19.49
CA LEU A 91 -17.53 -13.26 19.21
C LEU A 91 -17.29 -12.36 18.00
N ILE A 92 -18.11 -12.46 16.94
CA ILE A 92 -18.05 -11.54 15.80
C ILE A 92 -18.39 -10.12 16.23
N GLY A 93 -19.45 -9.93 17.02
CA GLY A 93 -19.84 -8.63 17.57
C GLY A 93 -18.79 -8.04 18.51
N LEU A 94 -18.22 -8.85 19.39
CA LEU A 94 -17.12 -8.45 20.27
C LEU A 94 -15.87 -8.10 19.47
N PHE A 95 -15.55 -8.87 18.43
CA PHE A 95 -14.43 -8.57 17.54
C PHE A 95 -14.66 -7.26 16.79
N ALA A 96 -15.87 -7.01 16.28
CA ALA A 96 -16.24 -5.73 15.67
C ALA A 96 -16.15 -4.57 16.68
N LEU A 97 -16.57 -4.76 17.94
CA LEU A 97 -16.43 -3.78 19.01
C LEU A 97 -14.98 -3.55 19.44
N VAL A 98 -14.14 -4.59 19.43
CA VAL A 98 -12.69 -4.47 19.67
C VAL A 98 -12.01 -3.74 18.52
N LEU A 99 -12.39 -4.01 17.27
CA LEU A 99 -11.90 -3.25 16.12
C LEU A 99 -12.36 -1.80 16.18
N LEU A 100 -13.62 -1.55 16.54
CA LEU A 100 -14.18 -0.21 16.73
C LEU A 100 -13.46 0.51 17.88
N GLY A 101 -13.31 -0.16 19.02
CA GLY A 101 -12.63 0.32 20.22
C GLY A 101 -11.15 0.57 19.97
N ALA A 102 -10.44 -0.32 19.30
CA ALA A 102 -9.06 -0.12 18.86
C ALA A 102 -8.96 1.03 17.86
N GLY A 103 -9.94 1.20 16.97
CA GLY A 103 -10.07 2.37 16.10
C GLY A 103 -10.28 3.68 16.86
N LEU A 104 -11.12 3.65 17.92
CA LEU A 104 -11.45 4.77 18.81
C LEU A 104 -10.37 5.06 19.87
N PHE A 105 -9.51 4.10 20.23
CA PHE A 105 -8.36 4.31 21.13
C PHE A 105 -7.10 4.70 20.34
N ALA A 106 -6.92 4.14 19.14
CA ALA A 106 -5.94 4.62 18.15
C ALA A 106 -6.30 6.02 17.59
N TYR A 107 -7.52 6.50 17.88
CA TYR A 107 -8.04 7.85 17.65
C TYR A 107 -7.22 8.94 18.36
N ARG A 108 -6.40 8.58 19.35
CA ARG A 108 -5.56 9.55 20.07
C ARG A 108 -4.22 9.90 19.40
N SER A 109 -3.72 9.21 18.36
CA SER A 109 -2.50 9.69 17.64
C SER A 109 -2.14 9.06 16.28
N ALA A 110 -2.91 8.16 15.68
CA ALA A 110 -2.54 7.60 14.35
C ALA A 110 -3.72 7.32 13.40
N ALA A 111 -4.95 7.19 13.92
CA ALA A 111 -6.12 6.69 13.18
C ALA A 111 -6.94 7.74 12.40
N ILE A 112 -6.72 9.05 12.58
CA ILE A 112 -7.25 10.06 11.63
C ILE A 112 -6.78 9.74 10.20
N ARG A 113 -5.60 9.13 10.06
CA ARG A 113 -5.08 8.68 8.76
C ARG A 113 -5.71 7.37 8.27
N MET A 114 -6.21 6.49 9.14
CA MET A 114 -6.72 5.17 8.72
C MET A 114 -8.21 5.20 8.38
N VAL A 115 -9.01 6.00 9.10
CA VAL A 115 -10.36 6.37 8.69
C VAL A 115 -10.30 7.24 7.44
N GLY A 116 -9.30 8.13 7.32
CA GLY A 116 -8.94 8.78 6.06
C GLY A 116 -8.68 7.75 4.96
N VAL A 117 -7.79 6.77 5.15
CA VAL A 117 -7.49 5.75 4.13
C VAL A 117 -8.70 4.87 3.77
N LEU A 118 -9.56 4.46 4.71
CA LEU A 118 -10.78 3.69 4.40
C LEU A 118 -11.85 4.55 3.72
N TRP A 119 -11.98 5.81 4.12
CA TRP A 119 -12.83 6.80 3.46
C TRP A 119 -12.32 7.10 2.05
N GLU A 120 -11.02 7.31 1.88
CA GLU A 120 -10.30 7.46 0.60
C GLU A 120 -10.50 6.23 -0.29
N LEU A 121 -10.41 5.02 0.27
CA LEU A 121 -10.66 3.74 -0.42
C LEU A 121 -12.11 3.61 -0.89
N ALA A 122 -13.08 4.00 -0.04
CA ALA A 122 -14.49 4.03 -0.40
C ALA A 122 -14.80 5.12 -1.45
N THR A 123 -14.07 6.24 -1.42
CA THR A 123 -14.15 7.33 -2.40
C THR A 123 -13.15 7.21 -3.55
N PHE A 124 -12.50 6.07 -3.74
CA PHE A 124 -11.67 5.81 -4.91
C PHE A 124 -12.49 5.19 -6.04
N TRP A 125 -13.55 4.44 -5.70
CA TRP A 125 -14.32 3.70 -6.69
C TRP A 125 -15.40 4.51 -7.41
N PRO A 126 -15.64 4.24 -8.72
CA PRO A 126 -16.71 4.87 -9.47
C PRO A 126 -18.06 4.62 -8.78
N ARG A 127 -18.99 5.58 -8.85
CA ARG A 127 -20.35 5.40 -8.27
C ARG A 127 -21.09 4.17 -8.82
N ALA A 128 -20.69 3.66 -9.98
CA ALA A 128 -21.19 2.40 -10.55
C ALA A 128 -20.94 1.17 -9.65
N ALA A 129 -19.92 1.20 -8.79
CA ALA A 129 -19.60 0.11 -7.86
C ALA A 129 -20.24 0.28 -6.46
N HIS A 130 -20.64 1.50 -6.05
CA HIS A 130 -21.40 1.73 -4.81
C HIS A 130 -22.19 3.07 -4.82
N PRO A 131 -23.53 3.06 -4.63
CA PRO A 131 -24.39 4.25 -4.76
C PRO A 131 -24.16 5.38 -3.73
N LEU A 132 -23.57 5.05 -2.57
CA LEU A 132 -23.39 5.98 -1.44
C LEU A 132 -21.98 6.58 -1.34
N ALA A 133 -21.12 6.41 -2.36
CA ALA A 133 -19.78 7.01 -2.35
C ALA A 133 -19.85 8.55 -2.48
N ALA A 134 -19.09 9.27 -1.65
CA ALA A 134 -18.86 10.72 -1.82
C ALA A 134 -18.11 10.99 -3.15
N PRO A 135 -18.13 12.22 -3.71
CA PRO A 135 -17.51 12.53 -5.01
C PRO A 135 -16.05 12.05 -5.04
N CYS A 136 -15.75 11.10 -5.92
CA CYS A 136 -14.56 10.27 -5.79
C CYS A 136 -13.29 10.93 -6.40
N TYR A 137 -12.12 10.55 -5.90
CA TYR A 137 -10.84 10.94 -6.48
C TYR A 137 -10.73 10.47 -7.95
N GLY A 138 -11.34 9.35 -8.30
CA GLY A 138 -11.41 8.85 -9.67
C GLY A 138 -12.24 9.71 -10.63
N GLU A 139 -13.31 10.37 -10.15
CA GLU A 139 -14.18 11.22 -10.98
C GLU A 139 -13.66 12.66 -11.12
N ARG A 140 -12.79 13.12 -10.21
CA ARG A 140 -12.26 14.49 -10.25
C ARG A 140 -10.74 14.58 -10.22
N ALA A 141 -10.09 14.00 -9.21
CA ALA A 141 -8.65 14.17 -9.03
C ALA A 141 -7.81 13.49 -10.12
N VAL A 142 -8.19 12.29 -10.57
CA VAL A 142 -7.47 11.59 -11.65
C VAL A 142 -7.64 12.33 -12.99
N PRO A 143 -8.86 12.72 -13.43
CA PRO A 143 -9.02 13.54 -14.63
C PRO A 143 -8.31 14.90 -14.55
N ASP A 144 -8.38 15.60 -13.41
CA ASP A 144 -7.71 16.89 -13.22
C ASP A 144 -6.18 16.74 -13.26
N LEU A 145 -5.65 15.67 -12.66
CA LEU A 145 -4.22 15.34 -12.73
C LEU A 145 -3.78 15.02 -14.16
N THR A 146 -4.54 14.16 -14.87
CA THR A 146 -4.30 13.84 -16.29
C THR A 146 -4.34 15.10 -17.16
N ARG A 147 -5.33 15.99 -16.96
CA ARG A 147 -5.43 17.26 -17.68
C ARG A 147 -4.25 18.18 -17.37
N ARG A 148 -3.83 18.27 -16.11
CA ARG A 148 -2.67 19.08 -15.71
C ARG A 148 -1.38 18.56 -16.34
N ILE A 149 -1.16 17.24 -16.32
CA ILE A 149 -0.01 16.61 -16.99
C ILE A 149 -0.03 16.92 -18.48
N GLY A 150 -1.19 16.72 -19.14
CA GLY A 150 -1.35 17.02 -20.57
C GLY A 150 -1.05 18.49 -20.90
N HIS A 151 -1.49 19.43 -20.05
CA HIS A 151 -1.21 20.85 -20.23
C HIS A 151 0.28 21.18 -20.13
N LEU A 152 0.99 20.65 -19.13
CA LEU A 152 2.44 20.85 -18.97
C LEU A 152 3.22 20.25 -20.15
N VAL A 153 2.86 19.02 -20.55
CA VAL A 153 3.50 18.33 -21.67
C VAL A 153 3.25 19.06 -23.00
N ALA A 154 2.03 19.55 -23.22
CA ALA A 154 1.71 20.38 -24.40
C ALA A 154 2.46 21.72 -24.39
N GLY A 155 2.76 22.26 -23.20
CA GLY A 155 3.59 23.45 -23.02
C GLY A 155 5.09 23.23 -23.29
N GLY A 156 5.52 21.98 -23.48
CA GLY A 156 6.92 21.67 -23.75
C GLY A 156 7.66 21.08 -22.55
N ASP A 157 7.01 20.83 -21.42
CA ASP A 157 7.67 20.29 -20.22
C ASP A 157 7.73 18.76 -20.21
N ALA A 158 8.72 18.22 -19.48
CA ALA A 158 8.69 16.84 -19.01
C ALA A 158 8.23 16.78 -17.56
N VAL A 159 7.48 15.73 -17.19
CA VAL A 159 6.81 15.63 -15.90
C VAL A 159 7.24 14.37 -15.15
N VAL A 160 7.77 14.54 -13.95
CA VAL A 160 7.95 13.43 -12.98
C VAL A 160 6.77 13.43 -12.02
N LEU A 161 5.90 12.43 -12.15
CA LEU A 161 4.76 12.23 -11.27
C LEU A 161 5.21 11.52 -9.99
N SER A 162 5.09 12.19 -8.86
CA SER A 162 5.52 11.68 -7.54
C SER A 162 4.30 11.26 -6.71
N GLY A 163 4.27 10.02 -6.24
CA GLY A 163 3.16 9.46 -5.48
C GLY A 163 3.62 8.73 -4.21
N GLN A 164 3.28 9.29 -3.05
CA GLN A 164 3.48 8.63 -1.74
C GLN A 164 2.25 7.83 -1.34
N SER A 165 2.43 6.61 -0.84
CA SER A 165 1.35 5.84 -0.21
C SER A 165 0.10 5.78 -1.10
N HIS A 166 -1.06 6.26 -0.64
CA HIS A 166 -2.27 6.28 -1.48
C HIS A 166 -2.12 7.14 -2.75
N GLY A 167 -1.31 8.20 -2.71
CA GLY A 167 -1.01 9.01 -3.89
C GLY A 167 -0.36 8.22 -5.03
N SER A 168 0.33 7.11 -4.75
CA SER A 168 0.84 6.23 -5.82
C SER A 168 -0.28 5.51 -6.58
N VAL A 169 -1.42 5.25 -5.92
CA VAL A 169 -2.59 4.61 -6.55
C VAL A 169 -3.25 5.59 -7.52
N LEU A 170 -3.43 6.85 -7.10
CA LEU A 170 -3.93 7.92 -7.97
C LEU A 170 -2.98 8.18 -9.15
N ALA A 171 -1.66 8.18 -8.89
CA ALA A 171 -0.66 8.35 -9.92
C ALA A 171 -0.69 7.22 -10.96
N ALA A 172 -0.77 5.95 -10.52
CA ALA A 172 -0.91 4.81 -11.42
C ALA A 172 -2.20 4.88 -12.26
N ALA A 173 -3.33 5.24 -11.63
CA ALA A 173 -4.60 5.44 -12.33
C ALA A 173 -4.53 6.57 -13.37
N ALA A 174 -3.86 7.69 -13.05
CA ALA A 174 -3.64 8.78 -13.99
C ALA A 174 -2.81 8.33 -15.20
N VAL A 175 -1.75 7.54 -14.98
CA VAL A 175 -0.95 6.97 -16.07
C VAL A 175 -1.77 6.08 -17.01
N LEU A 176 -2.69 5.28 -16.47
CA LEU A 176 -3.62 4.47 -17.26
C LEU A 176 -4.63 5.32 -18.05
N GLN A 177 -4.78 6.61 -17.73
CA GLN A 177 -5.67 7.54 -18.45
C GLN A 177 -4.90 8.56 -19.31
N LEU A 178 -3.56 8.55 -19.30
CA LEU A 178 -2.76 9.48 -20.09
C LEU A 178 -2.91 9.24 -21.59
N PRO A 179 -3.12 10.31 -22.39
CA PRO A 179 -3.02 10.26 -23.85
C PRO A 179 -1.64 9.77 -24.28
N GLU A 180 -1.57 9.02 -25.38
CA GLU A 180 -0.31 8.46 -25.90
C GLU A 180 0.74 9.54 -26.17
N SER A 181 0.31 10.69 -26.69
CA SER A 181 1.18 11.85 -26.94
C SER A 181 1.88 12.40 -25.70
N SER A 182 1.32 12.18 -24.50
CA SER A 182 1.91 12.67 -23.25
C SER A 182 2.88 11.67 -22.61
N ARG A 183 2.73 10.37 -22.88
CA ARG A 183 3.42 9.28 -22.19
C ARG A 183 4.95 9.31 -22.33
N ALA A 184 5.45 9.74 -23.49
CA ALA A 184 6.88 9.85 -23.75
C ALA A 184 7.59 10.85 -22.83
N ARG A 185 6.86 11.84 -22.31
CA ARG A 185 7.39 12.94 -21.48
C ARG A 185 7.02 12.83 -20.02
N VAL A 186 6.54 11.66 -19.59
CA VAL A 186 6.12 11.40 -18.22
C VAL A 186 6.94 10.27 -17.62
N ALA A 187 7.35 10.44 -16.37
CA ALA A 187 7.97 9.43 -15.54
C ALA A 187 7.23 9.31 -14.20
N LEU A 188 7.35 8.15 -13.53
CA LEU A 188 6.65 7.85 -12.28
C LEU A 188 7.65 7.57 -11.15
N LEU A 189 7.48 8.24 -10.03
CA LEU A 189 8.21 8.00 -8.80
C LEU A 189 7.22 7.64 -7.69
N THR A 190 7.22 6.39 -7.25
CA THR A 190 6.37 5.93 -6.14
C THR A 190 7.21 5.66 -4.91
N TYR A 191 6.65 5.87 -3.72
CA TYR A 191 7.35 5.55 -2.48
C TYR A 191 6.38 5.30 -1.32
N GLY A 192 6.76 4.38 -0.44
CA GLY A 192 5.84 3.85 0.56
C GLY A 192 4.57 3.27 -0.06
N THR A 193 4.65 2.74 -1.28
CA THR A 193 3.48 2.35 -2.07
C THR A 193 2.83 1.07 -1.56
N PRO A 194 1.50 1.04 -1.34
CA PRO A 194 0.77 -0.17 -1.02
C PRO A 194 0.36 -0.97 -2.27
N LEU A 195 0.75 -0.53 -3.49
CA LEU A 195 0.32 -1.12 -4.77
C LEU A 195 0.60 -2.63 -4.83
N GLY A 196 1.86 -3.03 -4.69
CA GLY A 196 2.25 -4.44 -4.78
C GLY A 196 1.93 -5.26 -3.52
N ARG A 197 2.06 -4.66 -2.33
CA ARG A 197 1.94 -5.39 -1.06
C ARG A 197 0.49 -5.63 -0.62
N LEU A 198 -0.40 -4.66 -0.86
CA LEU A 198 -1.77 -4.67 -0.35
C LEU A 198 -2.81 -4.64 -1.48
N TYR A 199 -2.74 -3.65 -2.38
CA TYR A 199 -3.81 -3.41 -3.36
C TYR A 199 -3.88 -4.51 -4.41
N SER A 200 -2.76 -5.04 -4.87
CA SER A 200 -2.73 -6.19 -5.79
C SER A 200 -3.43 -7.43 -5.23
N ARG A 201 -3.39 -7.62 -3.90
CA ARG A 201 -4.01 -8.76 -3.21
C ARG A 201 -5.50 -8.55 -2.96
N VAL A 202 -5.90 -7.34 -2.58
CA VAL A 202 -7.29 -7.01 -2.22
C VAL A 202 -8.13 -6.67 -3.47
N PHE A 203 -7.52 -6.05 -4.48
CA PHE A 203 -8.17 -5.60 -5.71
C PHE A 203 -7.39 -6.05 -6.97
N PRO A 204 -7.18 -7.36 -7.16
CA PRO A 204 -6.36 -7.88 -8.27
C PRO A 204 -6.86 -7.45 -9.66
N ALA A 205 -8.17 -7.26 -9.84
CA ALA A 205 -8.73 -6.81 -11.11
C ALA A 205 -8.33 -5.38 -11.50
N HIS A 206 -7.95 -4.53 -10.53
CA HIS A 206 -7.68 -3.10 -10.77
C HIS A 206 -6.21 -2.74 -10.56
N VAL A 207 -5.49 -3.50 -9.73
CA VAL A 207 -4.10 -3.24 -9.35
C VAL A 207 -3.27 -4.53 -9.38
N GLY A 208 -3.70 -5.50 -10.20
CA GLY A 208 -3.00 -6.76 -10.39
C GLY A 208 -1.67 -6.60 -11.12
N PRO A 209 -0.84 -7.66 -11.17
CA PRO A 209 0.45 -7.66 -11.84
C PRO A 209 0.38 -7.15 -13.29
N GLU A 210 -0.65 -7.55 -14.04
CA GLU A 210 -0.86 -7.18 -15.44
C GLU A 210 -1.11 -5.68 -15.60
N VAL A 211 -1.97 -5.12 -14.74
CA VAL A 211 -2.28 -3.68 -14.75
C VAL A 211 -1.05 -2.85 -14.36
N LEU A 212 -0.30 -3.29 -13.35
CA LEU A 212 0.94 -2.62 -12.95
C LEU A 212 2.00 -2.71 -14.05
N ARG A 213 2.09 -3.83 -14.76
CA ARG A 213 2.95 -3.93 -15.95
C ARG A 213 2.51 -3.00 -17.07
N GLU A 214 1.21 -2.83 -17.27
CA GLU A 214 0.69 -1.86 -18.23
C GLU A 214 1.09 -0.43 -17.88
N VAL A 215 1.05 -0.04 -16.59
CA VAL A 215 1.57 1.24 -16.11
C VAL A 215 3.06 1.40 -16.49
N GLY A 216 3.87 0.37 -16.23
CA GLY A 216 5.28 0.35 -16.59
C GLY A 216 5.49 0.51 -18.10
N ALA A 217 4.81 -0.30 -18.91
CA ALA A 217 4.91 -0.28 -20.37
C ALA A 217 4.48 1.05 -20.97
N ARG A 218 3.39 1.67 -20.47
CA ARG A 218 2.92 2.98 -20.94
C ARG A 218 3.92 4.10 -20.71
N LEU A 219 4.77 3.99 -19.69
CA LEU A 219 5.84 4.93 -19.41
C LEU A 219 7.20 4.46 -19.93
N ASP A 220 7.23 3.39 -20.73
CA ASP A 220 8.46 2.77 -21.22
C ASP A 220 9.47 2.58 -20.07
N TRP A 221 8.93 2.05 -18.97
CA TRP A 221 9.64 1.71 -17.74
C TRP A 221 10.42 2.84 -17.09
N ARG A 222 10.06 4.11 -17.36
CA ARG A 222 10.47 5.29 -16.58
C ARG A 222 9.71 5.35 -15.24
N TRP A 223 9.80 4.27 -14.47
CA TRP A 223 9.20 4.13 -13.16
C TRP A 223 10.24 3.67 -12.14
N ILE A 224 10.37 4.43 -11.05
CA ILE A 224 11.11 4.02 -9.86
C ILE A 224 10.15 3.94 -8.67
N ASN A 225 10.21 2.83 -7.93
CA ASN A 225 9.55 2.66 -6.65
C ASN A 225 10.57 2.57 -5.51
N LEU A 226 10.55 3.53 -4.57
CA LEU A 226 11.39 3.47 -3.38
C LEU A 226 10.65 2.80 -2.22
N TRP A 227 11.24 1.75 -1.66
CA TRP A 227 10.65 1.02 -0.54
C TRP A 227 11.66 0.76 0.58
N ARG A 228 11.17 0.63 1.81
CA ARG A 228 11.97 0.40 3.02
C ARG A 228 11.51 -0.88 3.71
N GLN A 229 12.44 -1.66 4.25
CA GLN A 229 12.07 -2.89 5.00
C GLN A 229 11.33 -2.60 6.31
N THR A 230 11.53 -1.42 6.87
CA THR A 230 10.88 -0.91 8.08
C THR A 230 9.48 -0.33 7.83
N ASP A 231 9.03 -0.25 6.57
CA ASP A 231 7.70 0.24 6.22
C ASP A 231 6.66 -0.88 6.38
N PRO A 232 5.67 -0.76 7.28
CA PRO A 232 4.61 -1.76 7.45
C PRO A 232 3.50 -1.71 6.39
N VAL A 233 3.46 -0.65 5.56
CA VAL A 233 2.41 -0.44 4.56
C VAL A 233 3.00 -0.56 3.16
N GLY A 234 4.04 0.22 2.90
CA GLY A 234 4.74 0.26 1.62
C GLY A 234 5.60 -0.97 1.38
N GLY A 235 5.85 -1.31 0.12
CA GLY A 235 6.71 -2.43 -0.24
C GLY A 235 7.13 -2.42 -1.71
N PRO A 236 7.81 -3.48 -2.16
CA PRO A 236 8.08 -3.69 -3.57
C PRO A 236 6.76 -3.85 -4.35
N VAL A 237 6.74 -3.37 -5.60
CA VAL A 237 5.61 -3.49 -6.53
C VAL A 237 5.65 -4.82 -7.27
N PHE A 238 6.82 -5.21 -7.78
CA PHE A 238 7.05 -6.39 -8.60
C PHE A 238 7.92 -7.45 -7.91
N GLY A 239 8.61 -7.08 -6.82
CA GLY A 239 9.40 -8.00 -6.01
C GLY A 239 10.76 -7.41 -5.65
N ALA A 240 11.33 -7.83 -4.53
CA ALA A 240 12.61 -7.31 -4.03
C ALA A 240 13.85 -7.99 -4.64
N ASP A 241 13.67 -9.18 -5.23
CA ASP A 241 14.75 -10.10 -5.65
C ASP A 241 14.53 -10.64 -7.06
N THR A 242 14.34 -9.75 -8.02
CA THR A 242 14.65 -10.09 -9.41
C THR A 242 16.12 -9.75 -9.60
N GLY A 243 16.97 -10.77 -9.70
CA GLY A 243 18.38 -10.60 -10.08
C GLY A 243 18.52 -9.93 -11.46
N ALA A 244 19.67 -10.07 -12.11
CA ALA A 244 19.84 -9.63 -13.50
C ALA A 244 18.90 -10.44 -14.42
N THR A 245 17.64 -10.04 -14.49
CA THR A 245 16.62 -10.53 -15.40
C THR A 245 16.44 -9.46 -16.47
N ASP A 246 16.30 -9.86 -17.73
CA ASP A 246 15.99 -8.92 -18.84
C ASP A 246 14.59 -8.27 -18.72
N ASP A 247 13.83 -8.62 -17.68
CA ASP A 247 12.52 -8.06 -17.37
C ASP A 247 12.64 -6.63 -16.83
N PRO A 248 12.12 -5.61 -17.55
CA PRO A 248 12.20 -4.22 -17.11
C PRO A 248 11.52 -3.95 -15.75
N ALA A 249 10.55 -4.78 -15.36
CA ALA A 249 9.89 -4.68 -14.04
C ALA A 249 10.88 -4.85 -12.88
N ALA A 250 11.96 -5.61 -13.10
CA ALA A 250 13.03 -5.84 -12.13
C ALA A 250 13.77 -4.57 -11.72
N HIS A 251 13.72 -3.53 -12.55
CA HIS A 251 14.45 -2.28 -12.32
C HIS A 251 13.61 -1.20 -11.62
N VAL A 252 12.30 -1.44 -11.45
CA VAL A 252 11.36 -0.50 -10.83
C VAL A 252 11.61 -0.42 -9.33
N ASP A 253 11.70 -1.55 -8.64
CA ASP A 253 11.81 -1.58 -7.19
C ASP A 253 13.23 -1.28 -6.71
N ARG A 254 13.38 -0.19 -5.94
CA ARG A 254 14.64 0.27 -5.37
C ARG A 254 14.53 0.34 -3.87
N ARG A 255 15.29 -0.51 -3.20
CA ARG A 255 15.35 -0.52 -1.74
C ARG A 255 16.08 0.72 -1.24
N ALA A 256 15.37 1.57 -0.51
CA ALA A 256 15.96 2.63 0.30
C ALA A 256 16.32 2.06 1.68
N ARG A 257 17.60 2.18 2.07
CA ARG A 257 18.06 1.77 3.41
C ARG A 257 17.38 2.65 4.47
N ASP A 258 16.88 2.03 5.53
CA ASP A 258 16.25 2.74 6.65
C ASP A 258 16.55 2.06 7.99
N PRO A 259 17.15 2.76 8.97
CA PRO A 259 17.67 4.13 8.88
C PRO A 259 18.87 4.26 7.91
N ALA A 260 19.24 5.49 7.55
CA ALA A 260 20.42 5.73 6.70
C ALA A 260 21.73 5.19 7.31
N GLY A 261 21.82 5.16 8.64
CA GLY A 261 22.89 4.56 9.41
C GLY A 261 22.49 4.39 10.88
N LEU A 262 23.32 3.69 11.64
CA LEU A 262 23.07 3.46 13.08
C LEU A 262 23.80 4.45 14.00
N LEU A 263 24.88 5.05 13.51
CA LEU A 263 25.70 6.01 14.27
C LEU A 263 25.20 7.45 14.09
N ILE A 264 25.60 8.30 15.01
CA ILE A 264 25.40 9.75 14.92
C ILE A 264 26.43 10.29 13.91
N PRO A 265 26.00 10.95 12.81
CA PRO A 265 26.93 11.53 11.85
C PRO A 265 27.78 12.65 12.47
N PRO A 266 29.00 12.88 11.96
CA PRO A 266 29.79 14.05 12.35
C PRO A 266 29.02 15.34 12.08
N GLY A 267 28.85 16.18 13.10
CA GLY A 267 28.09 17.44 13.01
C GLY A 267 26.62 17.34 13.42
N ASP A 268 26.14 16.15 13.80
CA ASP A 268 24.82 15.96 14.38
C ASP A 268 24.91 15.56 15.86
N THR A 269 23.80 15.69 16.58
CA THR A 269 23.63 15.27 17.98
C THR A 269 22.69 14.08 18.12
N VAL A 270 21.92 13.77 17.08
CA VAL A 270 20.94 12.67 17.09
C VAL A 270 21.26 11.66 15.99
N PRO A 271 21.02 10.35 16.22
CA PRO A 271 21.17 9.36 15.16
C PRO A 271 20.09 9.57 14.09
N PRO A 272 20.32 9.12 12.84
CA PRO A 272 19.34 9.22 11.76
C PRO A 272 17.99 8.66 12.20
N LYS A 273 16.87 9.26 11.80
CA LYS A 273 15.54 8.75 12.20
C LYS A 273 15.27 7.41 11.52
N ILE A 274 14.52 6.52 12.20
CA ILE A 274 13.93 5.35 11.55
C ILE A 274 12.66 5.86 10.86
N GLY A 275 12.69 5.92 9.53
CA GLY A 275 11.64 6.55 8.73
C GLY A 275 10.36 5.72 8.65
N GLY A 276 10.47 4.39 8.53
CA GLY A 276 9.33 3.51 8.28
C GLY A 276 8.51 4.01 7.08
N HIS A 277 7.19 4.13 7.26
CA HIS A 277 6.27 4.64 6.24
C HIS A 277 6.38 6.15 5.94
N ARG A 278 7.08 6.92 6.78
CA ARG A 278 7.26 8.36 6.54
C ARG A 278 8.46 8.60 5.65
N PHE A 279 8.19 8.99 4.42
CA PHE A 279 9.19 9.50 3.49
C PHE A 279 9.22 11.02 3.62
N ALA A 280 10.31 11.54 4.21
CA ALA A 280 10.67 12.93 4.04
C ALA A 280 11.56 13.02 2.78
N PRO A 281 11.63 14.19 2.11
CA PRO A 281 12.63 14.42 1.08
C PRO A 281 14.03 14.06 1.61
N ASP A 282 14.63 13.03 1.01
CA ASP A 282 15.95 12.53 1.36
C ASP A 282 16.79 12.33 0.08
N ASP A 283 18.07 12.03 0.24
CA ASP A 283 18.99 11.85 -0.88
C ASP A 283 18.56 10.73 -1.82
N ASN A 284 17.84 9.71 -1.32
CA ASN A 284 17.36 8.63 -2.18
C ASN A 284 16.23 9.13 -3.09
N LEU A 285 15.28 9.88 -2.54
CA LEU A 285 14.19 10.49 -3.29
C LEU A 285 14.73 11.48 -4.34
N GLN A 286 15.69 12.33 -3.97
CA GLN A 286 16.31 13.28 -4.89
C GLN A 286 17.10 12.59 -6.00
N ARG A 287 17.88 11.54 -5.67
CA ARG A 287 18.61 10.75 -6.66
C ARG A 287 17.66 10.05 -7.64
N ALA A 288 16.59 9.44 -7.15
CA ALA A 288 15.58 8.79 -7.98
C ALA A 288 14.86 9.79 -8.90
N ALA A 289 14.47 10.95 -8.38
CA ALA A 289 13.84 12.01 -9.17
C ALA A 289 14.80 12.52 -10.27
N GLY A 290 16.05 12.83 -9.91
CA GLY A 290 17.06 13.29 -10.86
C GLY A 290 17.40 12.25 -11.93
N GLU A 291 17.37 10.97 -11.59
CA GLU A 291 17.50 9.89 -12.57
C GLU A 291 16.33 9.85 -13.56
N LEU A 292 15.10 9.94 -13.07
CA LEU A 292 13.92 9.98 -13.96
C LEU A 292 13.92 11.21 -14.87
N VAL A 293 14.34 12.37 -14.37
CA VAL A 293 14.53 13.57 -15.20
C VAL A 293 15.53 13.31 -16.32
N ARG A 294 16.69 12.70 -16.03
CA ARG A 294 17.67 12.34 -17.07
C ARG A 294 17.12 11.32 -18.08
N ARG A 295 16.29 10.38 -17.64
CA ARG A 295 15.64 9.41 -18.55
C ARG A 295 14.59 10.07 -19.47
N LEU A 296 14.02 11.21 -19.07
CA LEU A 296 13.10 12.00 -19.90
C LEU A 296 13.84 12.92 -20.89
N HIS A 297 15.08 13.28 -20.58
CA HIS A 297 15.95 14.11 -21.42
C HIS A 297 17.28 13.39 -21.66
N PRO A 298 17.31 12.35 -22.51
CA PRO A 298 18.56 11.68 -22.84
C PRO A 298 19.53 12.68 -23.48
N PRO A 299 20.80 12.73 -23.03
CA PRO A 299 21.79 13.64 -23.60
C PRO A 299 21.97 13.32 -25.09
N GLY A 300 21.50 14.23 -25.95
CA GLY A 300 21.56 14.09 -27.42
C GLY A 300 20.24 14.28 -28.17
N GLY A 301 19.10 14.50 -27.50
CA GLY A 301 17.89 14.99 -28.15
C GLY A 301 18.01 16.50 -28.39
N ASP A 302 18.11 16.91 -29.66
CA ASP A 302 18.23 18.29 -30.13
C ASP A 302 17.37 19.29 -29.34
N ASP A 303 18.01 20.15 -28.55
CA ASP A 303 17.55 21.52 -28.36
C ASP A 303 17.87 22.32 -29.64
N GLY A 304 17.20 21.93 -30.72
CA GLY A 304 17.16 22.67 -31.96
C GLY A 304 16.39 23.97 -31.74
N PHE A 305 17.12 25.06 -31.54
CA PHE A 305 16.74 26.45 -31.82
C PHE A 305 15.34 26.92 -31.39
N ARG A 306 15.31 27.80 -30.38
CA ARG A 306 14.48 29.01 -30.45
C ARG A 306 15.32 30.22 -30.03
N GLY A 307 15.67 31.03 -31.03
CA GLY A 307 16.05 32.43 -30.84
C GLY A 307 14.84 33.31 -30.61
#